data_AF-A0A3N5GQY1-F1
#
_entry.id   AF-A0A3N5GQY1-F1
#
_cell.length_a   1.000
_cell.length_b   1.000
_cell.length_c   1.000
_cell.angle_alpha   90.00
_cell.angle_beta   90.00
_cell.angle_gamma   90.00
#
_symmetry.space_group_name_H-M   'P 1'
#
loop_
_entity.id
_entity.type
_entity.pdbx_description
1 polymer ?
#
loop_
_entity_poly.entity_id
_entity_poly.type
_entity_poly.pdbx_seq_one_letter_code
_entity_poly.pdbx_strand_id
1 'polypeptide(L)' 'PIRPKLRYAHQGGQNPPIIVIHGNSLDSVPDAYRRYLESWFRERFGLLGTPLRIEFRSGANPYAPRD' A
#
# COMPACT_ATOMS: atom_id res chain seq x y z
N PRO A 1 2.13 -20.26 6.88
CA PRO A 1 1.38 -19.18 6.19
C PRO A 1 2.34 -18.07 5.73
N ILE A 2 2.10 -17.49 4.55
CA ILE A 2 2.95 -16.41 4.01
C ILE A 2 2.73 -15.15 4.86
N ARG A 3 3.81 -14.51 5.32
CA ARG A 3 3.75 -13.29 6.14
C ARG A 3 4.08 -12.06 5.28
N PRO A 4 3.12 -11.16 5.02
CA PRO A 4 3.41 -9.88 4.37
C PRO A 4 4.42 -9.07 5.18
N LYS A 5 5.36 -8.41 4.49
CA LYS A 5 6.33 -7.49 5.11
C LYS A 5 6.29 -6.15 4.39
N LEU A 6 5.62 -5.17 4.99
CA LEU A 6 5.64 -3.78 4.55
C LEU A 6 6.99 -3.16 4.97
N ARG A 7 7.67 -2.45 4.07
CA ARG A 7 9.05 -1.95 4.27
C ARG A 7 9.13 -0.43 4.33
N TYR A 8 8.59 0.24 3.33
CA TYR A 8 8.56 1.70 3.28
C TYR A 8 7.35 2.17 2.46
N ALA A 9 6.99 3.44 2.61
CA ALA A 9 5.91 4.06 1.88
C ALA A 9 6.37 5.40 1.29
N HIS A 10 5.79 5.79 0.15
CA HIS A 10 5.99 7.11 -0.43
C HIS A 10 4.69 7.63 -1.05
N GLN A 11 4.64 8.94 -1.30
CA GLN A 11 3.51 9.56 -1.99
C GLN A 11 3.58 9.24 -3.49
N GLY A 12 2.62 8.45 -3.99
CA GLY A 12 2.54 8.10 -5.41
C GLY A 12 1.75 9.10 -6.26
N GLY A 13 0.89 9.90 -5.63
CA GLY A 13 0.04 10.87 -6.31
C GLY A 13 -0.57 11.88 -5.34
N GLN A 14 -1.02 13.03 -5.86
CA GLN A 14 -1.54 14.12 -5.04
C GLN A 14 -3.06 14.30 -5.13
N ASN A 15 -3.69 14.06 -6.28
CA ASN A 15 -5.11 14.28 -6.52
C ASN A 15 -5.78 13.08 -7.23
N PRO A 16 -6.35 12.10 -6.50
CA PRO A 16 -6.39 12.00 -5.03
C PRO A 16 -5.03 11.61 -4.43
N PRO A 17 -4.78 11.86 -3.13
CA PRO A 17 -3.58 11.39 -2.45
C PRO A 17 -3.46 9.86 -2.51
N ILE A 18 -2.32 9.37 -3.03
CA ILE A 18 -1.99 7.95 -3.09
C ILE A 18 -0.76 7.68 -2.24
N ILE A 19 -0.86 6.72 -1.32
CA ILE A 19 0.27 6.20 -0.57
C ILE A 19 0.62 4.83 -1.16
N VAL A 20 1.83 4.73 -1.72
CA VAL A 20 2.36 3.50 -2.28
C VAL A 20 3.23 2.84 -1.23
N ILE A 21 2.86 1.63 -0.80
CA ILE A 21 3.59 0.85 0.19
C ILE A 21 4.35 -0.29 -0.49
N HIS A 22 5.65 -0.31 -0.28
CA HIS A 22 6.55 -1.32 -0.83
C HIS A 22 6.88 -2.41 0.18
N GLY A 23 7.06 -3.63 -0.30
CA GLY A 23 7.28 -4.76 0.59
C GLY A 23 7.35 -6.09 -0.13
N ASN A 24 7.24 -7.16 0.67
CA ASN A 24 7.25 -8.54 0.20
C ASN A 24 5.89 -9.19 0.52
N SER A 25 5.41 -10.03 -0.39
CA SER A 25 4.17 -10.81 -0.23
C SER A 25 2.97 -9.94 0.15
N LEU A 26 2.87 -8.75 -0.46
CA LEU A 26 1.82 -7.79 -0.12
C LEU A 26 0.44 -8.22 -0.63
N ASP A 27 0.39 -9.15 -1.58
CA ASP A 27 -0.85 -9.75 -2.09
C ASP A 27 -1.60 -10.55 -1.00
N SER A 28 -0.88 -10.96 0.05
CA SER A 28 -1.47 -11.64 1.21
C SER A 28 -1.94 -10.66 2.31
N VAL A 29 -1.89 -9.34 2.08
CA VAL A 29 -2.45 -8.35 3.01
C VAL A 29 -3.97 -8.34 2.88
N PRO A 30 -4.73 -8.59 3.97
CA PRO A 30 -6.19 -8.55 3.93
C PRO A 30 -6.71 -7.14 3.61
N ASP A 31 -7.83 -7.06 2.89
CA ASP A 31 -8.47 -5.79 2.55
C ASP A 31 -8.84 -4.97 3.80
N ALA A 32 -9.22 -5.63 4.89
CA ALA A 32 -9.47 -4.96 6.18
C ALA A 32 -8.25 -4.18 6.69
N TYR A 33 -7.03 -4.70 6.50
CA TYR A 33 -5.81 -4.01 6.92
C TYR A 33 -5.49 -2.83 5.99
N ARG A 34 -5.80 -2.94 4.69
CA ARG A 34 -5.74 -1.81 3.76
C ARG A 34 -6.64 -0.66 4.22
N ARG A 35 -7.92 -0.94 4.51
CA ARG A 35 -8.89 0.06 4.99
C ARG A 35 -8.48 0.69 6.32
N TYR A 36 -7.89 -0.11 7.22
CA TYR A 36 -7.31 0.37 8.46
C TYR A 36 -6.20 1.40 8.19
N LEU A 37 -5.23 1.07 7.33
CA LEU A 37 -4.15 1.98 6.97
C LEU A 37 -4.69 3.25 6.27
N GLU A 38 -5.70 3.12 5.41
CA GLU A 38 -6.32 4.27 4.74
C GLU A 38 -6.91 5.25 5.76
N SER A 39 -7.68 4.72 6.73
CA SER A 39 -8.25 5.53 7.81
C SER A 39 -7.16 6.15 8.69
N TRP A 40 -6.14 5.35 9.03
CA TRP A 40 -5.02 5.79 9.85
C TRP A 40 -4.25 6.96 9.20
N PHE A 41 -3.87 6.82 7.93
CA PHE A 41 -3.17 7.90 7.22
C PHE A 41 -4.05 9.13 7.03
N ARG A 42 -5.35 8.95 6.75
CA ARG A 42 -6.31 10.04 6.61
C ARG A 42 -6.40 10.87 7.90
N GLU A 43 -6.50 10.21 9.06
CA GLU A 43 -6.53 10.87 10.37
C GLU A 43 -5.20 11.54 10.70
N ARG A 44 -4.08 10.84 10.48
CA ARG A 44 -2.75 11.34 10.83
C ARG A 44 -2.30 12.54 10.00
N PHE A 45 -2.74 12.62 8.74
CA PHE A 45 -2.42 13.75 7.85
C PHE A 45 -3.54 14.80 7.77
N GLY A 46 -4.61 14.66 8.55
CA GLY A 46 -5.71 15.63 8.56
C GLY A 46 -6.48 15.70 7.24
N LEU A 47 -6.50 14.63 6.46
CA LEU A 47 -7.13 14.56 5.13
C LEU A 47 -8.65 14.29 5.23
N LEU A 48 -9.32 14.91 6.19
CA LEU A 48 -10.77 14.76 6.39
C LEU A 48 -11.52 15.21 5.12
N GLY A 49 -12.43 14.37 4.63
CA GLY A 49 -13.19 14.63 3.40
C GLY A 49 -12.43 14.40 2.09
N THR A 50 -11.12 14.17 2.12
CA THR A 50 -10.35 13.82 0.91
C THR A 50 -10.21 12.30 0.79
N PRO A 51 -10.59 11.69 -0.35
CA PRO A 51 -10.37 10.26 -0.55
C PRO A 51 -8.86 9.96 -0.62
N LEU A 52 -8.38 9.07 0.24
CA LEU A 52 -6.99 8.58 0.24
C LEU A 52 -6.98 7.13 -0.26
N ARG A 53 -6.00 6.80 -1.10
CA ARG A 53 -5.84 5.44 -1.65
C ARG A 53 -4.52 4.84 -1.21
N ILE A 54 -4.55 3.53 -0.92
CA ILE A 54 -3.33 2.75 -0.69
C ILE A 54 -3.10 1.78 -1.84
N GLU A 55 -1.90 1.84 -2.40
CA GLU A 55 -1.39 0.87 -3.37
C GLU A 55 -0.28 0.04 -2.75
N PHE A 56 -0.33 -1.27 -2.96
CA PHE A 56 0.74 -2.17 -2.58
C PHE A 56 1.61 -2.48 -3.80
N ARG A 57 2.92 -2.33 -3.66
CA ARG A 57 3.90 -2.71 -4.70
C ARG A 57 4.88 -3.73 -4.16
N SER A 58 4.71 -4.97 -4.59
CA SER A 58 5.70 -6.03 -4.40
C SER A 58 6.82 -5.87 -5.44
N GLY A 59 8.06 -6.19 -5.07
CA GLY A 59 9.16 -6.23 -6.03
C GLY A 59 8.93 -7.31 -7.09
N ALA A 60 9.34 -7.05 -8.33
CA ALA A 60 9.33 -8.07 -9.39
C ALA A 60 10.30 -9.20 -9.02
N ASN A 61 9.88 -10.45 -9.25
CA ASN A 61 10.77 -11.60 -9.10
C ASN A 61 11.67 -11.72 -10.35
N PRO A 62 13.00 -11.54 -10.25
CA PRO A 62 13.89 -11.62 -11.41
C PRO A 62 13.98 -13.03 -12.02
N TYR A 63 13.50 -14.06 -11.31
CA TYR A 63 13.45 -15.44 -11.78
C TYR A 63 12.07 -15.86 -12.33
N ALA A 64 11.11 -14.94 -12.40
CA ALA A 64 9.85 -15.23 -13.06
C ALA A 64 10.10 -15.51 -14.55
N PRO A 65 9.47 -16.54 -15.14
CA PRO A 65 9.59 -16.79 -16.57
C PRO A 65 9.18 -15.52 -17.34
N ARG A 66 10.01 -15.14 -18.32
CA ARG A 66 9.68 -14.08 -19.27
C ARG A 66 8.94 -14.77 -20.41
N ASP A 67 7.65 -14.53 -20.52
CA ASP A 67 6.87 -14.87 -21.71
C ASP A 67 7.29 -13.99 -22.91
#